data_AF-A0A0P6Y9H0-F1
#
_entry.id   AF-A0A0P6Y9H0-F1
#
_cell.length_a   1.000
_cell.length_b   1.000
_cell.length_c   1.000
_cell.angle_alpha   90.00
_cell.angle_beta   90.00
_cell.angle_gamma   90.00
#
_symmetry.space_group_name_H-M   'P 1'
#
loop_
_entity.id
_entity.type
_entity.pdbx_description
1 polymer ?
#
loop_
_entity_poly.entity_id
_entity_poly.type
_entity_poly.pdbx_seq_one_letter_code
_entity_poly.pdbx_strand_id
1 'polypeptide(L)'
;MWLAIILTVLPTLLYVTFLWWLDRYEKEPWPLLLAVFVWGAVPAVALALLAELPNTASTLGFDRGSQPVWYAPLVEEPLKALALFGIYMFFRYEFDGVLDGIIYGALIGFGFAMTENAIYFASRGGSITSLLWLRVVLFGFNHAFYTSIIGVALGMIRYERRRWVVIVMQPLSLVLAVVFHALHNMTISYRFPGVLIAWLISSGGVLIVVLVAVIAWRKERYWIDLELIEEIHCGFIDQATYQTVRSSRRRVQSQWHALFRGGWRALQIVRTRHHLLTELAFLKYQLRIGDVHCRPADLYPLRRRILEVQEDY
;
A
#
# COMPACT_ATOMS: atom_id res chain seq x y z
N MET A 1 -0.44 12.34 -27.06
CA MET A 1 -1.30 11.46 -26.23
C MET A 1 -0.60 10.15 -25.85
N TRP A 2 -0.18 9.30 -26.80
CA TRP A 2 0.48 8.02 -26.50
C TRP A 2 1.77 8.14 -25.66
N LEU A 3 2.61 9.11 -25.96
CA LEU A 3 3.82 9.40 -25.18
C LEU A 3 3.52 9.78 -23.72
N ALA A 4 2.39 10.44 -23.47
CA ALA A 4 1.90 10.78 -22.13
C ALA A 4 1.65 9.51 -21.33
N ILE A 5 0.85 8.62 -21.93
CA ILE A 5 0.43 7.37 -21.33
C ILE A 5 1.66 6.52 -21.02
N ILE A 6 2.61 6.41 -21.97
CA ILE A 6 3.83 5.64 -21.73
C ILE A 6 4.64 6.22 -20.58
N LEU A 7 4.87 7.54 -20.55
CA LEU A 7 5.74 8.18 -19.56
C LEU A 7 5.12 8.27 -18.16
N THR A 8 3.79 8.18 -18.02
CA THR A 8 3.14 8.16 -16.70
C THR A 8 2.81 6.75 -16.24
N VAL A 9 2.37 5.87 -17.14
CA VAL A 9 2.02 4.49 -16.81
C VAL A 9 3.26 3.66 -16.52
N LEU A 10 4.31 3.74 -17.34
CA LEU A 10 5.46 2.85 -17.20
C LEU A 10 6.21 3.04 -15.87
N PRO A 11 6.53 4.27 -15.42
CA PRO A 11 7.13 4.48 -14.09
C PRO A 11 6.21 4.05 -12.95
N THR A 12 4.91 4.34 -13.04
CA THR A 12 3.94 3.87 -12.04
C THR A 12 3.90 2.34 -11.97
N LEU A 13 3.88 1.64 -13.10
CA LEU A 13 3.93 0.17 -13.13
C LEU A 13 5.21 -0.37 -12.50
N LEU A 14 6.35 0.30 -12.72
CA LEU A 14 7.61 -0.06 -12.06
C LEU A 14 7.51 0.10 -10.54
N TYR A 15 6.94 1.22 -10.06
CA TYR A 15 6.77 1.46 -8.62
C TYR A 15 5.80 0.47 -7.98
N VAL A 16 4.66 0.20 -8.63
CA VAL A 16 3.66 -0.78 -8.18
C VAL A 16 4.26 -2.19 -8.15
N THR A 17 5.01 -2.58 -9.17
CA THR A 17 5.67 -3.89 -9.23
C THR A 17 6.75 -4.02 -8.16
N PHE A 18 7.52 -2.96 -7.91
CA PHE A 18 8.50 -2.92 -6.84
C PHE A 18 7.85 -3.07 -5.46
N LEU A 19 6.75 -2.34 -5.21
CA LEU A 19 5.98 -2.42 -3.97
C LEU A 19 5.39 -3.82 -3.76
N TRP A 20 4.77 -4.40 -4.79
CA TRP A 20 4.26 -5.78 -4.77
C TRP A 20 5.36 -6.82 -4.55
N TRP A 21 6.60 -6.54 -4.98
CA TRP A 21 7.75 -7.43 -4.75
C TRP A 21 8.31 -7.32 -3.32
N LEU A 22 8.13 -6.18 -2.66
CA LEU A 22 8.52 -5.98 -1.26
C LEU A 22 7.59 -6.71 -0.30
N ASP A 23 6.31 -6.85 -0.66
CA ASP A 23 5.35 -7.64 0.09
C ASP A 23 5.58 -9.16 -0.11
N ARG A 24 6.13 -9.82 0.92
CA ARG A 24 6.69 -11.18 0.80
C ARG A 24 6.11 -12.22 1.75
N TYR A 25 5.49 -11.82 2.85
CA TYR A 25 4.97 -12.76 3.83
C TYR A 25 3.50 -13.08 3.58
N GLU A 26 2.69 -12.05 3.32
CA GLU A 26 1.25 -12.15 3.14
C GLU A 26 0.84 -11.32 1.92
N LYS A 27 0.78 -11.97 0.76
CA LYS A 27 0.41 -11.24 -0.46
C LYS A 27 -1.07 -10.94 -0.43
N GLU A 28 -1.39 -9.66 -0.39
CA GLU A 28 -2.75 -9.16 -0.51
C GLU A 28 -3.45 -9.68 -1.78
N PRO A 29 -4.77 -9.90 -1.73
CA PRO A 29 -5.50 -10.45 -2.86
C PRO A 29 -5.49 -9.45 -4.03
N TRP A 30 -5.05 -9.93 -5.19
CA TRP A 30 -4.95 -9.13 -6.41
C TRP A 30 -6.19 -8.30 -6.75
N PRO A 31 -7.45 -8.79 -6.56
CA PRO A 31 -8.63 -7.98 -6.79
C PRO A 31 -8.69 -6.73 -5.91
N LEU A 32 -8.27 -6.80 -4.64
CA LEU A 32 -8.23 -5.63 -3.76
C LEU A 32 -7.12 -4.66 -4.17
N LEU A 33 -5.93 -5.17 -4.49
CA LEU A 33 -4.83 -4.35 -4.99
C LEU A 33 -5.23 -3.58 -6.26
N LEU A 34 -5.93 -4.25 -7.18
CA LEU A 34 -6.46 -3.62 -8.39
C LEU A 34 -7.56 -2.61 -8.06
N ALA A 35 -8.49 -2.96 -7.17
CA ALA A 35 -9.59 -2.08 -6.79
C ALA A 35 -9.09 -0.76 -6.17
N VAL A 36 -8.10 -0.81 -5.27
CA VAL A 36 -7.53 0.41 -4.67
C VAL A 36 -6.76 1.26 -5.66
N PHE A 37 -5.99 0.61 -6.56
CA PHE A 37 -5.27 1.31 -7.61
C PHE A 37 -6.25 2.02 -8.55
N VAL A 38 -7.29 1.30 -8.99
CA VAL A 38 -8.35 1.84 -9.86
C VAL A 38 -9.11 2.96 -9.14
N TRP A 39 -9.41 2.81 -7.84
CA TRP A 39 -10.04 3.88 -7.06
C TRP A 39 -9.22 5.17 -7.11
N GLY A 40 -7.91 5.07 -6.84
CA GLY A 40 -7.00 6.19 -6.93
C GLY A 40 -6.94 6.78 -8.33
N ALA A 41 -6.85 5.92 -9.35
CA ALA A 41 -6.66 6.34 -10.74
C ALA A 41 -7.91 6.95 -11.40
N VAL A 42 -9.12 6.56 -10.97
CA VAL A 42 -10.37 6.91 -11.68
C VAL A 42 -11.36 7.65 -10.77
N PRO A 43 -12.09 7.01 -9.82
CA PRO A 43 -13.03 7.72 -8.94
C PRO A 43 -12.42 8.91 -8.21
N ALA A 44 -11.27 8.74 -7.55
CA ALA A 44 -10.69 9.79 -6.74
C ALA A 44 -10.29 11.01 -7.58
N VAL A 45 -9.67 10.79 -8.75
CA VAL A 45 -9.32 11.88 -9.67
C VAL A 45 -10.57 12.53 -10.27
N ALA A 46 -11.56 11.75 -10.71
CA ALA A 46 -12.79 12.29 -11.29
C ALA A 46 -13.55 13.17 -10.29
N LEU A 47 -13.71 12.69 -9.05
CA LEU A 47 -14.36 13.44 -7.98
C LEU A 47 -13.56 14.68 -7.57
N ALA A 48 -12.22 14.60 -7.54
CA ALA A 48 -11.37 15.75 -7.26
C ALA A 48 -11.53 16.84 -8.33
N LEU A 49 -11.47 16.45 -9.60
CA LEU A 49 -11.68 17.38 -10.72
C LEU A 49 -13.06 18.04 -10.65
N LEU A 50 -14.12 17.26 -10.38
CA LEU A 50 -15.48 17.79 -10.22
C LEU A 50 -15.60 18.79 -9.06
N ALA A 51 -14.97 18.48 -7.91
CA ALA A 51 -14.97 19.35 -6.75
C ALA A 51 -14.14 20.63 -6.98
N GLU A 52 -13.11 20.57 -7.82
CA GLU A 52 -12.26 21.71 -8.17
C GLU A 52 -12.86 22.62 -9.27
N LEU A 53 -13.86 22.15 -10.04
CA LEU A 53 -14.49 22.91 -11.14
C LEU A 53 -14.96 24.32 -10.75
N PRO A 54 -15.72 24.53 -9.65
CA PRO A 54 -16.27 25.86 -9.32
C PRO A 54 -15.19 26.92 -9.10
N ASN A 55 -14.00 26.50 -8.66
CA ASN A 55 -12.87 27.37 -8.41
C ASN A 55 -11.98 27.59 -9.65
N THR A 56 -12.27 26.93 -10.78
CA THR A 56 -11.62 27.18 -12.08
C THR A 56 -12.45 28.09 -12.99
N ALA A 57 -13.76 28.19 -12.77
CA ALA A 57 -14.68 28.95 -13.61
C ALA A 57 -14.55 30.49 -13.48
N SER A 58 -13.84 31.00 -12.47
CA SER A 58 -13.54 32.43 -12.32
C SER A 58 -12.40 32.93 -13.21
N THR A 59 -11.74 32.04 -13.97
CA THR A 59 -10.73 32.38 -14.98
C THR A 59 -10.96 31.52 -16.22
N LEU A 60 -11.31 32.13 -17.35
CA LEU A 60 -11.53 31.47 -18.66
C LEU A 60 -10.21 30.93 -19.26
N GLY A 61 -9.58 29.99 -18.56
CA GLY A 61 -8.37 29.28 -18.93
C GLY A 61 -8.09 28.24 -17.85
N PHE A 62 -7.60 27.07 -18.24
CA PHE A 62 -7.12 26.00 -17.35
C PHE A 62 -5.83 26.41 -16.61
N ASP A 63 -5.81 27.62 -16.03
CA ASP A 63 -4.73 28.09 -15.18
C ASP A 63 -5.18 27.90 -13.74
N ARG A 64 -4.67 26.82 -13.11
CA ARG A 64 -4.81 26.56 -11.66
C ARG A 64 -4.19 27.69 -10.79
N GLY A 65 -3.69 28.78 -11.39
CA GLY A 65 -2.94 29.84 -10.73
C GLY A 65 -3.72 30.70 -9.74
N SER A 66 -5.06 30.63 -9.72
CA SER A 66 -5.91 31.38 -8.78
C SER A 66 -6.34 30.56 -7.54
N GLN A 67 -6.14 29.24 -7.54
CA GLN A 67 -6.55 28.39 -6.41
C GLN A 67 -5.47 28.33 -5.33
N PRO A 68 -5.85 28.43 -4.04
CA PRO A 68 -4.89 28.26 -2.96
C PRO A 68 -4.21 26.89 -3.02
N VAL A 69 -2.90 26.85 -2.79
CA VAL A 69 -2.05 25.64 -2.84
C VAL A 69 -2.52 24.50 -1.93
N TRP A 70 -3.34 24.80 -0.92
CA TRP A 70 -3.92 23.87 0.04
C TRP A 70 -5.27 23.30 -0.38
N TYR A 71 -5.96 23.91 -1.36
CA TYR A 71 -7.31 23.51 -1.73
C TYR A 71 -7.38 22.12 -2.37
N ALA A 72 -6.53 21.87 -3.39
CA ALA A 72 -6.45 20.56 -4.02
C ALA A 72 -6.13 19.45 -3.00
N PRO A 73 -5.09 19.56 -2.15
CA PRO A 73 -4.84 18.59 -1.07
C PRO A 73 -6.05 18.32 -0.16
N LEU A 74 -6.80 19.38 0.21
CA LEU A 74 -7.97 19.28 1.09
C LEU A 74 -9.12 18.48 0.45
N VAL A 75 -9.18 18.43 -0.88
CA VAL A 75 -10.18 17.66 -1.63
C VAL A 75 -9.66 16.27 -1.95
N GLU A 76 -8.44 16.17 -2.48
CA GLU A 76 -7.91 14.94 -3.01
C GLU A 76 -7.57 13.90 -1.94
N GLU A 77 -6.94 14.29 -0.82
CA GLU A 77 -6.52 13.32 0.20
C GLU A 77 -7.71 12.64 0.89
N PRO A 78 -8.82 13.34 1.24
CA PRO A 78 -10.02 12.67 1.71
C PRO A 78 -10.63 11.70 0.69
N LEU A 79 -10.67 12.07 -0.60
CA LEU A 79 -11.21 11.21 -1.66
C LEU A 79 -10.37 9.94 -1.86
N LYS A 80 -9.05 10.05 -1.77
CA LYS A 80 -8.14 8.90 -1.74
C LYS A 80 -8.40 8.04 -0.50
N ALA A 81 -8.54 8.67 0.67
CA ALA A 81 -8.75 7.99 1.94
C ALA A 81 -10.03 7.15 1.98
N LEU A 82 -11.09 7.53 1.24
CA LEU A 82 -12.36 6.78 1.20
C LEU A 82 -12.18 5.30 0.85
N ALA A 83 -11.29 4.95 -0.09
CA ALA A 83 -11.00 3.54 -0.39
C ALA A 83 -10.29 2.83 0.76
N LEU A 84 -9.32 3.49 1.39
CA LEU A 84 -8.59 2.97 2.55
C LEU A 84 -9.54 2.70 3.73
N PHE A 85 -10.43 3.65 4.03
CA PHE A 85 -11.48 3.46 5.03
C PHE A 85 -12.48 2.37 4.61
N GLY A 86 -12.81 2.27 3.33
CA GLY A 86 -13.67 1.22 2.79
C GLY A 86 -13.09 -0.17 3.05
N ILE A 87 -11.80 -0.39 2.75
CA ILE A 87 -11.11 -1.65 3.05
C ILE A 87 -11.08 -1.91 4.55
N TYR A 88 -10.65 -0.91 5.33
CA TYR A 88 -10.59 -1.02 6.79
C TYR A 88 -11.93 -1.35 7.45
N MET A 89 -13.07 -0.96 6.84
CA MET A 89 -14.40 -1.25 7.39
C MET A 89 -15.01 -2.54 6.85
N PHE A 90 -14.88 -2.81 5.55
CA PHE A 90 -15.62 -3.87 4.85
C PHE A 90 -14.77 -5.10 4.54
N PHE A 91 -13.45 -4.97 4.47
CA PHE A 91 -12.50 -6.04 4.14
C PHE A 91 -11.51 -6.26 5.29
N ARG A 92 -12.00 -6.32 6.53
CA ARG A 92 -11.18 -6.37 7.76
C ARG A 92 -10.26 -7.58 7.91
N TYR A 93 -10.57 -8.68 7.22
CA TYR A 93 -9.74 -9.88 7.19
C TYR A 93 -8.55 -9.74 6.23
N GLU A 94 -8.56 -8.72 5.38
CA GLU A 94 -7.50 -8.41 4.41
C GLU A 94 -6.79 -7.10 4.83
N PHE A 95 -6.93 -6.71 6.10
CA PHE A 95 -6.31 -5.52 6.68
C PHE A 95 -5.89 -5.85 8.11
N ASP A 96 -4.72 -6.45 8.22
CA ASP A 96 -4.14 -7.02 9.43
C ASP A 96 -3.11 -6.10 10.08
N GLY A 97 -2.58 -5.11 9.37
CA GLY A 97 -1.58 -4.24 9.99
C GLY A 97 -1.15 -2.99 9.24
N VAL A 98 -0.01 -2.49 9.72
CA VAL A 98 0.62 -1.26 9.22
C VAL A 98 1.19 -1.46 7.82
N LEU A 99 1.71 -2.67 7.51
CA LEU A 99 2.26 -2.96 6.19
C LEU A 99 1.17 -2.89 5.12
N ASP A 100 0.03 -3.53 5.35
CA ASP A 100 -1.14 -3.55 4.47
C ASP A 100 -1.66 -2.13 4.25
N GLY A 101 -1.77 -1.36 5.34
CA GLY A 101 -2.13 0.06 5.27
C GLY A 101 -1.19 0.87 4.36
N ILE A 102 0.13 0.66 4.47
CA ILE A 102 1.11 1.28 3.58
C ILE A 102 0.91 0.81 2.14
N ILE A 103 0.72 -0.50 1.91
CA ILE A 103 0.56 -1.07 0.57
C ILE A 103 -0.68 -0.50 -0.12
N TYR A 104 -1.84 -0.59 0.54
CA TYR A 104 -3.09 -0.04 0.02
C TYR A 104 -3.00 1.46 -0.20
N GLY A 105 -2.47 2.20 0.78
CA GLY A 105 -2.32 3.65 0.67
C GLY A 105 -1.39 4.07 -0.48
N ALA A 106 -0.26 3.39 -0.63
CA ALA A 106 0.67 3.66 -1.72
C ALA A 106 0.05 3.37 -3.09
N LEU A 107 -0.70 2.28 -3.24
CA LEU A 107 -1.36 1.94 -4.51
C LEU A 107 -2.44 2.95 -4.91
N ILE A 108 -3.25 3.41 -3.95
CA ILE A 108 -4.21 4.49 -4.19
C ILE A 108 -3.47 5.74 -4.67
N GLY A 109 -2.40 6.12 -3.96
CA GLY A 109 -1.57 7.27 -4.30
C GLY A 109 -0.92 7.16 -5.67
N PHE A 110 -0.38 5.99 -6.03
CA PHE A 110 0.22 5.74 -7.34
C PHE A 110 -0.80 5.79 -8.48
N GLY A 111 -1.98 5.19 -8.28
CA GLY A 111 -3.09 5.27 -9.23
C GLY A 111 -3.47 6.73 -9.48
N PHE A 112 -3.64 7.51 -8.42
CA PHE A 112 -3.95 8.93 -8.51
C PHE A 112 -2.87 9.71 -9.26
N ALA A 113 -1.60 9.55 -8.86
CA ALA A 113 -0.47 10.22 -9.49
C ALA A 113 -0.35 9.91 -10.99
N MET A 114 -0.63 8.66 -11.40
CA MET A 114 -0.59 8.24 -12.80
C MET A 114 -1.56 9.06 -13.65
N THR A 115 -2.82 9.11 -13.23
CA THR A 115 -3.87 9.82 -13.99
C THR A 115 -3.66 11.33 -13.90
N GLU A 116 -3.32 11.87 -12.73
CA GLU A 116 -3.08 13.31 -12.57
C GLU A 116 -1.92 13.78 -13.47
N ASN A 117 -0.81 13.04 -13.50
CA ASN A 117 0.32 13.34 -14.37
C ASN A 117 -0.04 13.20 -15.86
N ALA A 118 -0.88 12.22 -16.23
CA ALA A 118 -1.33 12.04 -17.61
C ALA A 118 -2.18 13.23 -18.08
N ILE A 119 -3.13 13.68 -17.24
CA ILE A 119 -3.98 14.85 -17.51
C ILE A 119 -3.14 16.12 -17.58
N TYR A 120 -2.21 16.32 -16.64
CA TYR A 120 -1.29 17.46 -16.64
C TYR A 120 -0.45 17.53 -17.91
N PHE A 121 0.10 16.41 -18.36
CA PHE A 121 0.89 16.38 -19.58
C PHE A 121 0.03 16.62 -20.83
N ALA A 122 -1.18 16.05 -20.88
CA ALA A 122 -2.12 16.27 -21.97
C ALA A 122 -2.53 17.75 -22.08
N SER A 123 -2.76 18.44 -20.95
CA SER A 123 -3.12 19.87 -20.94
C SER A 123 -1.98 20.78 -21.38
N ARG A 124 -0.72 20.32 -21.30
CA ARG A 124 0.48 21.03 -21.78
C ARG A 124 0.84 20.71 -23.24
N GLY A 125 -0.11 20.21 -24.04
CA GLY A 125 0.09 19.91 -25.46
C GLY A 125 1.00 18.71 -25.71
N GLY A 126 1.29 17.90 -24.70
CA GLY A 126 2.13 16.71 -24.82
C GLY A 126 3.62 16.96 -25.02
N SER A 127 4.12 18.14 -24.65
CA SER A 127 5.55 18.44 -24.66
C SER A 127 6.25 17.87 -23.42
N ILE A 128 7.30 17.05 -23.63
CA ILE A 128 8.15 16.59 -22.53
C ILE A 128 8.95 17.79 -22.05
N THR A 129 8.58 18.29 -20.86
CA THR A 129 9.27 19.39 -20.20
C THR A 129 10.10 18.86 -19.03
N SER A 130 11.04 19.67 -18.54
CA SER A 130 11.74 19.42 -17.27
C SER A 130 10.76 19.19 -16.10
N LEU A 131 9.56 19.78 -16.16
CA LEU A 131 8.50 19.59 -15.18
C LEU A 131 7.95 18.16 -15.16
N LEU A 132 7.87 17.48 -16.31
CA LEU A 132 7.44 16.08 -16.35
C LEU A 132 8.43 15.18 -15.62
N TRP A 133 9.73 15.40 -15.82
CA TRP A 133 10.79 14.69 -15.11
C TRP A 133 10.71 14.89 -13.60
N LEU A 134 10.49 16.13 -13.15
CA LEU A 134 10.29 16.42 -11.74
C LEU A 134 9.08 15.67 -11.17
N ARG A 135 7.93 15.70 -11.87
CA ARG A 135 6.69 15.07 -11.38
C ARG A 135 6.77 13.54 -11.33
N VAL A 136 7.33 12.90 -12.35
CA VAL A 136 7.30 11.43 -12.51
C VAL A 136 8.46 10.75 -11.79
N VAL A 137 9.65 11.36 -11.80
CA VAL A 137 10.86 10.76 -11.23
C VAL A 137 11.13 11.33 -9.84
N LEU A 138 11.30 12.65 -9.73
CA LEU A 138 11.73 13.28 -8.48
C LEU A 138 10.64 13.23 -7.40
N PHE A 139 9.38 13.38 -7.81
CA PHE A 139 8.21 13.43 -6.93
C PHE A 139 7.22 12.28 -7.18
N GLY A 140 7.62 11.25 -7.93
CA GLY A 140 6.74 10.14 -8.32
C GLY A 140 6.15 9.35 -7.14
N PHE A 141 6.80 9.41 -5.97
CA PHE A 141 6.36 8.75 -4.75
C PHE A 141 5.50 9.63 -3.83
N ASN A 142 5.27 10.90 -4.15
CA ASN A 142 4.62 11.86 -3.25
C ASN A 142 3.20 11.42 -2.85
N HIS A 143 2.33 11.16 -3.83
CA HIS A 143 0.97 10.72 -3.52
C HIS A 143 0.94 9.39 -2.77
N ALA A 144 1.83 8.45 -3.13
CA ALA A 144 1.98 7.20 -2.40
C ALA A 144 2.38 7.46 -0.94
N PHE A 145 3.32 8.37 -0.69
CA PHE A 145 3.72 8.80 0.65
C PHE A 145 2.55 9.41 1.43
N TYR A 146 1.85 10.41 0.88
CA TYR A 146 0.76 11.10 1.58
C TYR A 146 -0.35 10.14 1.98
N THR A 147 -0.81 9.33 1.04
CA THR A 147 -1.90 8.38 1.31
C THR A 147 -1.44 7.22 2.21
N SER A 148 -0.15 6.84 2.19
CA SER A 148 0.42 5.88 3.14
C SER A 148 0.39 6.38 4.58
N ILE A 149 0.43 7.69 4.86
CA ILE A 149 0.30 8.23 6.24
C ILE A 149 -1.03 7.79 6.86
N ILE A 150 -2.11 7.86 6.07
CA ILE A 150 -3.45 7.44 6.48
C ILE A 150 -3.48 5.92 6.68
N GLY A 151 -2.90 5.18 5.73
CA GLY A 151 -2.77 3.73 5.82
C GLY A 151 -2.02 3.25 7.07
N VAL A 152 -0.88 3.88 7.38
CA VAL A 152 -0.11 3.62 8.60
C VAL A 152 -0.99 3.82 9.84
N ALA A 153 -1.72 4.93 9.92
CA ALA A 153 -2.56 5.21 11.07
C ALA A 153 -3.68 4.17 11.23
N LEU A 154 -4.35 3.77 10.14
CA LEU A 154 -5.35 2.70 10.15
C LEU A 154 -4.76 1.36 10.61
N GLY A 155 -3.57 1.01 10.13
CA GLY A 155 -2.85 -0.19 10.57
C GLY A 155 -2.46 -0.16 12.05
N MET A 156 -2.04 0.99 12.57
CA MET A 156 -1.70 1.13 14.00
C MET A 156 -2.91 0.97 14.91
N ILE A 157 -4.08 1.47 14.49
CA ILE A 157 -5.29 1.43 15.30
C ILE A 157 -6.12 0.16 15.13
N ARG A 158 -5.76 -0.72 14.19
CA ARG A 158 -6.48 -1.99 13.89
C ARG A 158 -6.72 -2.87 15.12
N TYR A 159 -5.76 -2.91 16.04
CA TYR A 159 -5.83 -3.68 17.29
C TYR A 159 -5.78 -2.79 18.54
N GLU A 160 -5.99 -1.47 18.41
CA GLU A 160 -5.92 -0.54 19.53
C GLU A 160 -7.23 -0.57 20.34
N ARG A 161 -7.10 -0.75 21.67
CA ARG A 161 -8.24 -0.86 22.59
C ARG A 161 -8.67 0.51 23.13
N ARG A 162 -7.77 1.49 23.13
CA ARG A 162 -8.05 2.85 23.61
C ARG A 162 -8.86 3.61 22.57
N ARG A 163 -10.18 3.72 22.81
CA ARG A 163 -11.13 4.39 21.90
C ARG A 163 -10.69 5.80 21.49
N TRP A 164 -10.11 6.58 22.41
CA TRP A 164 -9.65 7.93 22.11
C TRP A 164 -8.50 7.95 21.09
N VAL A 165 -7.61 6.95 21.10
CA VAL A 165 -6.52 6.83 20.12
C VAL A 165 -7.11 6.57 18.73
N VAL A 166 -8.05 5.63 18.63
CA VAL A 166 -8.75 5.30 17.37
C VAL A 166 -9.43 6.53 16.78
N ILE A 167 -10.14 7.30 17.61
CA ILE A 167 -10.89 8.50 17.18
C ILE A 167 -9.94 9.62 16.73
N VAL A 168 -8.80 9.81 17.41
CA VAL A 168 -7.88 10.93 17.12
C VAL A 168 -6.94 10.62 15.95
N MET A 169 -6.46 9.39 15.83
CA MET A 169 -5.46 9.01 14.81
C MET A 169 -5.99 9.18 13.38
N GLN A 170 -7.26 8.85 13.14
CA GLN A 170 -7.87 8.95 11.81
C GLN A 170 -7.86 10.39 11.26
N PRO A 171 -8.48 11.40 11.89
CA PRO A 171 -8.45 12.78 11.41
C PRO A 171 -7.04 13.36 11.45
N LEU A 172 -6.21 13.01 12.45
CA LEU A 172 -4.84 13.50 12.52
C LEU A 172 -4.00 13.05 11.33
N SER A 173 -4.11 11.79 10.92
CA SER A 173 -3.39 11.25 9.76
C SER A 173 -3.83 11.90 8.45
N LEU A 174 -5.13 12.19 8.30
CA LEU A 174 -5.66 12.91 7.15
C LEU A 174 -5.14 14.34 7.10
N VAL A 175 -5.18 15.06 8.23
CA VAL A 175 -4.61 16.42 8.33
C VAL A 175 -3.12 16.39 7.97
N LEU A 176 -2.38 15.40 8.45
CA LEU A 176 -0.96 15.27 8.15
C LEU A 176 -0.69 15.02 6.66
N ALA A 177 -1.48 14.16 6.01
CA ALA A 177 -1.41 13.93 4.57
C ALA A 177 -1.70 15.21 3.76
N VAL A 178 -2.76 15.95 4.12
CA VAL A 178 -3.12 17.23 3.51
C VAL A 178 -1.99 18.26 3.69
N VAL A 179 -1.40 18.35 4.89
CA VAL A 179 -0.31 19.28 5.19
C VAL A 179 0.93 18.96 4.35
N PHE A 180 1.38 17.70 4.29
CA PHE A 180 2.54 17.35 3.47
C PHE A 180 2.33 17.61 1.98
N HIS A 181 1.12 17.36 1.48
CA HIS A 181 0.78 17.63 0.10
C HIS A 181 0.70 19.15 -0.17
N ALA A 182 0.05 19.93 0.70
CA ALA A 182 0.01 21.39 0.58
C ALA A 182 1.41 22.02 0.67
N LEU A 183 2.26 21.51 1.56
CA LEU A 183 3.66 21.93 1.67
C LEU A 183 4.42 21.67 0.37
N HIS A 184 4.21 20.53 -0.28
CA HIS A 184 4.80 20.27 -1.59
C HIS A 184 4.33 21.30 -2.63
N ASN A 185 3.02 21.50 -2.77
CA ASN A 185 2.45 22.47 -3.73
C ASN A 185 2.95 23.90 -3.49
N MET A 186 3.08 24.29 -2.22
CA MET A 186 3.62 25.59 -1.84
C MET A 186 5.11 25.70 -2.19
N THR A 187 5.92 24.72 -1.77
CA THR A 187 7.38 24.79 -1.87
C THR A 187 7.89 24.75 -3.31
N ILE A 188 7.26 23.98 -4.21
CA ILE A 188 7.67 23.94 -5.63
C ILE A 188 7.51 25.29 -6.34
N SER A 189 6.72 26.22 -5.80
CA SER A 189 6.52 27.56 -6.36
C SER A 189 7.75 28.48 -6.19
N TYR A 190 8.70 28.14 -5.31
CA TYR A 190 9.88 28.95 -5.00
C TYR A 190 11.15 28.57 -5.81
N ARG A 191 10.97 28.13 -7.07
CA ARG A 191 12.06 27.76 -7.99
C ARG A 191 13.03 26.73 -7.37
N PHE A 192 14.32 26.79 -7.69
CA PHE A 192 15.30 25.78 -7.27
C PHE A 192 15.39 25.57 -5.74
N PRO A 193 15.50 26.62 -4.88
CA PRO A 193 15.50 26.41 -3.43
C PRO A 193 14.23 25.71 -2.94
N GLY A 194 13.08 26.11 -3.48
CA GLY A 194 11.79 25.50 -3.19
C GLY A 194 11.70 24.04 -3.58
N VAL A 195 12.12 23.71 -4.81
CA VAL A 195 12.16 22.33 -5.32
C VAL A 195 13.11 21.45 -4.49
N LEU A 196 14.27 21.98 -4.06
CA LEU A 196 15.19 21.24 -3.19
C LEU A 196 14.56 20.94 -1.83
N ILE A 197 13.92 21.93 -1.20
CA ILE A 197 13.21 21.75 0.08
C ILE A 197 12.08 20.74 -0.09
N ALA A 198 11.27 20.87 -1.14
CA ALA A 198 10.20 19.95 -1.47
C ALA A 198 10.73 18.51 -1.60
N TRP A 199 11.84 18.34 -2.30
CA TRP A 199 12.47 17.04 -2.51
C TRP A 199 13.00 16.44 -1.21
N LEU A 200 13.63 17.23 -0.34
CA LEU A 200 14.10 16.77 0.97
C LEU A 200 12.95 16.32 1.86
N ILE A 201 11.86 17.09 1.93
CA ILE A 201 10.67 16.75 2.71
C ILE A 201 10.03 15.47 2.18
N SER A 202 9.77 15.42 0.87
CA SER A 202 9.16 14.26 0.20
C SER A 202 10.02 13.00 0.36
N SER A 203 11.32 13.08 0.09
CA SER A 203 12.22 11.93 0.18
C SER A 203 12.38 11.47 1.63
N GLY A 204 12.48 12.40 2.58
CA GLY A 204 12.49 12.09 4.00
C GLY A 204 11.21 11.38 4.45
N GLY A 205 10.05 11.86 4.00
CA GLY A 205 8.75 11.24 4.24
C GLY A 205 8.65 9.81 3.68
N VAL A 206 9.07 9.61 2.43
CA VAL A 206 9.14 8.28 1.79
C VAL A 206 10.07 7.36 2.58
N LEU A 207 11.25 7.84 3.00
CA LEU A 207 12.19 7.05 3.82
C LEU A 207 11.59 6.65 5.17
N ILE A 208 10.82 7.53 5.81
CA ILE A 208 10.09 7.21 7.05
C ILE A 208 9.05 6.12 6.78
N VAL A 209 8.25 6.22 5.72
CA VAL A 209 7.28 5.18 5.37
C VAL A 209 7.96 3.84 5.09
N VAL A 210 9.07 3.85 4.36
CA VAL A 210 9.89 2.64 4.12
C VAL A 210 10.44 2.07 5.43
N LEU A 211 10.93 2.91 6.34
CA LEU A 211 11.40 2.48 7.66
C LEU A 211 10.27 1.83 8.47
N VAL A 212 9.08 2.45 8.49
CA VAL A 212 7.90 1.91 9.16
C VAL A 212 7.48 0.57 8.54
N ALA A 213 7.49 0.46 7.21
CA ALA A 213 7.22 -0.79 6.50
C ALA A 213 8.22 -1.89 6.88
N VAL A 214 9.52 -1.56 6.95
CA VAL A 214 10.57 -2.51 7.39
C VAL A 214 10.38 -2.94 8.84
N ILE A 215 9.96 -2.03 9.73
CA ILE A 215 9.67 -2.36 11.13
C ILE A 215 8.43 -3.26 11.22
N ALA A 216 7.35 -2.94 10.50
CA ALA A 216 6.13 -3.75 10.44
C ALA A 216 6.43 -5.17 9.92
N TRP A 217 7.16 -5.25 8.81
CA TRP A 217 7.62 -6.51 8.22
C TRP A 217 8.47 -7.37 9.19
N ARG A 218 9.35 -6.74 9.99
CA ARG A 218 10.11 -7.46 11.03
C ARG A 218 9.20 -7.98 12.15
N LYS A 219 8.15 -7.24 12.49
CA LYS A 219 7.17 -7.62 13.50
C LYS A 219 6.34 -8.81 13.05
N GLU A 220 5.87 -8.81 11.80
CA GLU A 220 5.17 -9.95 11.19
C GLU A 220 6.03 -11.21 11.19
N ARG A 221 7.32 -11.08 10.81
CA ARG A 221 8.27 -12.19 10.90
C ARG A 221 8.42 -12.72 12.33
N TYR A 222 8.40 -11.84 13.33
CA TYR A 222 8.42 -12.24 14.73
C TYR A 222 7.16 -13.01 15.14
N TRP A 223 5.98 -12.64 14.63
CA TRP A 223 4.75 -13.40 14.86
C TRP A 223 4.82 -14.82 14.28
N ILE A 224 5.36 -14.97 13.07
CA ILE A 224 5.62 -16.27 12.45
C ILE A 224 6.53 -17.12 13.35
N ASP A 225 7.61 -16.53 13.88
CA ASP A 225 8.55 -17.21 14.77
C ASP A 225 7.89 -17.64 16.09
N LEU A 226 7.06 -16.78 16.66
CA LEU A 226 6.42 -16.99 17.96
C LEU A 226 5.30 -18.04 17.90
N GLU A 227 4.49 -18.03 16.85
CA GLU A 227 3.25 -18.82 16.79
C GLU A 227 3.43 -20.19 16.13
N LEU A 228 4.42 -20.34 15.22
CA LEU A 228 4.68 -21.63 14.58
C LEU A 228 5.54 -22.58 15.43
N ILE A 229 6.17 -22.11 16.51
CA ILE A 229 7.03 -22.97 17.33
C ILE A 229 6.27 -24.15 17.96
N GLU A 230 5.03 -23.92 18.38
CA GLU A 230 4.15 -24.97 18.92
C GLU A 230 3.78 -26.00 17.84
N GLU A 231 3.57 -25.55 16.60
CA GLU A 231 3.22 -26.41 15.47
C GLU A 231 4.39 -27.34 15.09
N ILE A 232 5.63 -26.91 15.36
CA ILE A 232 6.81 -27.77 15.22
C ILE A 232 6.85 -28.80 16.35
N HIS A 233 6.61 -28.38 17.59
CA HIS A 233 6.65 -29.27 18.76
C HIS A 233 5.57 -30.37 18.72
N CYS A 234 4.39 -30.09 18.19
CA CYS A 234 3.34 -31.09 18.01
C CYS A 234 3.51 -31.95 16.74
N GLY A 235 4.58 -31.72 15.96
CA GLY A 235 4.87 -32.46 14.74
C GLY A 235 3.99 -32.11 13.54
N PHE A 236 3.20 -31.04 13.62
CA PHE A 236 2.35 -30.57 12.51
C PHE A 236 3.19 -30.00 11.35
N ILE A 237 4.34 -29.35 11.66
CA ILE A 237 5.25 -28.77 10.67
C ILE A 237 6.68 -29.26 10.94
N ASP A 238 7.40 -29.64 9.88
CA ASP A 238 8.81 -30.00 9.96
C ASP A 238 9.74 -28.76 10.03
N GLN A 239 10.93 -28.96 10.60
CA GLN A 239 11.91 -27.88 10.79
C GLN A 239 12.36 -27.23 9.47
N ALA A 240 12.39 -27.97 8.36
CA ALA A 240 12.80 -27.43 7.06
C ALA A 240 11.71 -26.52 6.47
N THR A 241 10.45 -26.90 6.58
CA THR A 241 9.32 -26.03 6.20
C THR A 241 9.28 -24.76 7.05
N TYR A 242 9.44 -24.85 8.37
CA TYR A 242 9.52 -23.67 9.24
C TYR A 242 10.62 -22.70 8.81
N GLN A 243 11.85 -23.20 8.60
CA GLN A 243 12.97 -22.36 8.14
C GLN A 243 12.72 -21.71 6.77
N THR A 244 11.95 -22.37 5.91
CA THR A 244 11.57 -21.84 4.60
C THR A 244 10.54 -20.73 4.75
N VAL A 245 9.46 -20.95 5.51
CA VAL A 245 8.39 -19.95 5.74
C VAL A 245 8.93 -18.69 6.41
N ARG A 246 9.82 -18.84 7.40
CA ARG A 246 10.46 -17.75 8.13
C ARG A 246 11.29 -16.80 7.25
N SER A 247 11.93 -17.31 6.19
CA SER A 247 12.91 -16.54 5.41
C SER A 247 12.39 -16.22 4.01
N SER A 248 12.16 -14.94 3.72
CA SER A 248 11.70 -14.52 2.39
C SER A 248 12.65 -14.94 1.25
N ARG A 249 13.96 -15.05 1.51
CA ARG A 249 14.92 -15.55 0.51
C ARG A 249 14.72 -17.04 0.24
N ARG A 250 14.55 -17.85 1.30
CA ARG A 250 14.33 -19.30 1.16
C ARG A 250 12.95 -19.61 0.56
N ARG A 251 11.91 -18.83 0.89
CA ARG A 251 10.60 -18.92 0.23
C ARG A 251 10.71 -18.75 -1.28
N VAL A 252 11.42 -17.71 -1.74
CA VAL A 252 11.60 -17.46 -3.17
C VAL A 252 12.40 -18.60 -3.81
N GLN A 253 13.48 -19.05 -3.15
CA GLN A 253 14.28 -20.17 -3.64
C GLN A 253 13.47 -21.47 -3.78
N SER A 254 12.61 -21.80 -2.80
CA SER A 254 11.78 -23.01 -2.87
C SER A 254 10.69 -22.89 -3.93
N GLN A 255 10.10 -21.71 -4.13
CA GLN A 255 9.16 -21.44 -5.23
C GLN A 255 9.83 -21.64 -6.60
N TRP A 256 11.02 -21.08 -6.81
CA TRP A 256 11.78 -21.28 -8.05
C TRP A 256 12.14 -22.76 -8.24
N HIS A 257 12.58 -23.44 -7.18
CA HIS A 257 12.91 -24.85 -7.26
C HIS A 257 11.69 -25.71 -7.64
N ALA A 258 10.52 -25.43 -7.04
CA ALA A 258 9.27 -26.11 -7.37
C ALA A 258 8.83 -25.83 -8.81
N LEU A 259 8.98 -24.58 -9.29
CA LEU A 259 8.69 -24.23 -10.68
C LEU A 259 9.59 -25.01 -11.67
N PHE A 260 10.90 -25.09 -11.41
CA PHE A 260 11.83 -25.77 -12.30
C PHE A 260 11.71 -27.30 -12.27
N ARG A 261 11.30 -27.90 -11.14
CA ARG A 261 11.18 -29.37 -11.03
C ARG A 261 9.78 -29.91 -11.35
N GLY A 262 8.72 -29.20 -10.96
CA GLY A 262 7.33 -29.66 -11.03
C GLY A 262 6.39 -28.70 -11.77
N GLY A 263 6.92 -27.66 -12.41
CA GLY A 263 6.16 -26.72 -13.21
C GLY A 263 5.22 -25.83 -12.40
N TRP A 264 4.21 -25.28 -13.08
CA TRP A 264 3.27 -24.31 -12.52
C TRP A 264 2.42 -24.85 -11.37
N ARG A 265 2.02 -26.14 -11.43
CA ARG A 265 1.23 -26.76 -10.36
C ARG A 265 2.03 -26.85 -9.06
N ALA A 266 3.28 -27.33 -9.11
CA ALA A 266 4.14 -27.40 -7.94
C ALA A 266 4.43 -26.01 -7.35
N LEU A 267 4.61 -24.99 -8.20
CA LEU A 267 4.73 -23.60 -7.74
C LEU A 267 3.49 -23.12 -6.98
N GLN A 268 2.29 -23.42 -7.48
CA GLN A 268 1.03 -23.05 -6.83
C GLN A 268 0.89 -23.75 -5.47
N ILE A 269 1.15 -25.06 -5.39
CA ILE A 269 1.08 -25.82 -4.12
C ILE A 269 2.02 -25.23 -3.07
N VAL A 270 3.29 -24.96 -3.42
CA VAL A 270 4.26 -24.36 -2.49
C VAL A 270 3.83 -22.95 -2.05
N ARG A 271 3.29 -22.14 -2.97
CA ARG A 271 2.78 -20.79 -2.63
C ARG A 271 1.59 -20.87 -1.68
N THR A 272 0.62 -21.72 -1.97
CA THR A 272 -0.56 -21.92 -1.12
C THR A 272 -0.15 -22.43 0.25
N ARG A 273 0.71 -23.44 0.34
CA ARG A 273 1.21 -23.98 1.62
C ARG A 273 1.88 -22.90 2.46
N HIS A 274 2.76 -22.12 1.85
CA HIS A 274 3.45 -21.03 2.53
C HIS A 274 2.48 -19.96 3.05
N HIS A 275 1.49 -19.57 2.24
CA HIS A 275 0.48 -18.58 2.60
C HIS A 275 -0.38 -19.07 3.78
N LEU A 276 -0.93 -20.28 3.70
CA LEU A 276 -1.75 -20.87 4.78
C LEU A 276 -0.98 -20.98 6.10
N LEU A 277 0.32 -21.30 6.06
CA LEU A 277 1.16 -21.31 7.26
C LEU A 277 1.40 -19.93 7.86
N THR A 278 1.39 -18.88 7.03
CA THR A 278 1.51 -17.49 7.50
C THR A 278 0.19 -17.05 8.11
N GLU A 279 -0.92 -17.31 7.41
CA GLU A 279 -2.28 -17.07 7.90
C GLU A 279 -2.52 -17.78 9.24
N LEU A 280 -2.01 -19.02 9.41
CA LEU A 280 -2.11 -19.75 10.67
C LEU A 280 -1.37 -19.03 11.80
N ALA A 281 -0.15 -18.56 11.54
CA ALA A 281 0.61 -17.81 12.53
C ALA A 281 -0.11 -16.49 12.90
N PHE A 282 -0.63 -15.77 11.91
CA PHE A 282 -1.31 -14.49 12.13
C PHE A 282 -2.61 -14.68 12.89
N LEU A 283 -3.43 -15.66 12.51
CA LEU A 283 -4.66 -16.01 13.22
C LEU A 283 -4.40 -16.42 14.67
N LYS A 284 -3.36 -17.22 14.93
CA LYS A 284 -2.95 -17.57 16.30
C LYS A 284 -2.55 -16.33 17.11
N TYR A 285 -1.78 -15.43 16.51
CA TYR A 285 -1.40 -14.17 17.16
C TYR A 285 -2.61 -13.27 17.45
N GLN A 286 -3.53 -13.13 16.49
CA GLN A 286 -4.78 -12.38 16.63
C GLN A 286 -5.64 -12.92 17.79
N LEU A 287 -5.77 -14.25 17.89
CA LEU A 287 -6.44 -14.90 19.01
C LEU A 287 -5.74 -14.62 20.36
N ARG A 288 -4.40 -14.64 20.37
CA ARG A 288 -3.60 -14.36 21.58
C ARG A 288 -3.79 -12.93 22.09
N ILE A 289 -3.87 -11.94 21.19
CA ILE A 289 -4.14 -10.54 21.56
C ILE A 289 -5.64 -10.26 21.79
N GLY A 290 -6.49 -11.27 21.61
CA GLY A 290 -7.93 -11.19 21.82
C GLY A 290 -8.63 -10.29 20.80
N ASP A 291 -8.31 -10.42 19.51
CA ASP A 291 -9.13 -9.80 18.46
C ASP A 291 -10.55 -10.39 18.55
N VAL A 292 -11.54 -9.50 18.68
CA VAL A 292 -12.97 -9.83 18.80
C VAL A 292 -13.55 -10.43 17.52
N HIS A 293 -12.84 -10.28 16.39
CA HIS A 293 -13.26 -10.78 15.09
C HIS A 293 -12.77 -12.21 14.80
N CYS A 294 -11.85 -12.74 15.60
CA CYS A 294 -11.28 -14.07 15.41
C CYS A 294 -11.84 -15.03 16.46
N ARG A 295 -12.14 -16.27 16.08
CA ARG A 295 -12.60 -17.33 16.99
C ARG A 295 -11.64 -18.52 16.94
N PRO A 296 -11.44 -19.24 18.07
CA PRO A 296 -10.62 -20.46 18.05
C PRO A 296 -11.08 -21.50 17.03
N ALA A 297 -12.37 -21.51 16.67
CA ALA A 297 -12.92 -22.37 15.63
C ALA A 297 -12.33 -22.13 14.24
N ASP A 298 -11.82 -20.93 13.96
CA ASP A 298 -11.26 -20.55 12.66
C ASP A 298 -9.92 -21.24 12.37
N LEU A 299 -9.24 -21.75 13.41
CA LEU A 299 -7.97 -22.52 13.27
C LEU A 299 -8.17 -23.88 12.59
N TYR A 300 -9.33 -24.53 12.80
CA TYR A 300 -9.61 -25.87 12.29
C TYR A 300 -9.65 -25.95 10.76
N PRO A 301 -10.46 -25.13 10.04
CA PRO A 301 -10.49 -25.18 8.57
C PRO A 301 -9.12 -24.85 7.97
N LEU A 302 -8.35 -23.98 8.60
CA LEU A 302 -7.03 -23.60 8.13
C LEU A 302 -6.01 -24.73 8.26
N ARG A 303 -5.95 -25.39 9.43
CA ARG A 303 -5.12 -26.59 9.63
C ARG A 303 -5.49 -27.71 8.67
N ARG A 304 -6.79 -27.92 8.43
CA ARG A 304 -7.27 -28.91 7.46
C ARG A 304 -6.77 -28.62 6.04
N ARG A 305 -6.90 -27.37 5.57
CA ARG A 305 -6.38 -26.96 4.26
C ARG A 305 -4.86 -27.15 4.13
N ILE A 306 -4.11 -26.90 5.20
CA ILE A 306 -2.66 -27.12 5.21
C ILE A 306 -2.33 -28.60 4.98
N LEU A 307 -3.06 -29.51 5.62
CA LEU A 307 -2.90 -30.96 5.45
C LEU A 307 -3.26 -31.40 4.02
N GLU A 308 -4.38 -30.93 3.48
CA GLU A 308 -4.80 -31.24 2.10
C GLU A 308 -3.71 -30.83 1.09
N VAL A 309 -3.11 -29.65 1.25
CA VAL A 309 -2.02 -29.16 0.38
C VAL A 309 -0.70 -29.92 0.60
N GLN A 310 -0.49 -30.53 1.78
CA GLN A 310 0.66 -31.39 2.06
C GLN A 310 0.56 -32.75 1.40
N GLU A 311 -0.64 -33.31 1.25
CA GLU A 311 -0.89 -34.58 0.57
C GLU A 311 -0.74 -34.48 -0.96
N ASP A 312 -0.96 -33.28 -1.52
CA ASP A 312 -0.83 -32.99 -2.96
C ASP A 312 0.63 -32.78 -3.43
N TYR A 313 1.61 -32.74 -2.53
CA TYR A 313 3.03 -32.43 -2.80
C TYR A 313 3.94 -33.66 -2.83
#